data_AF-A0A4P5SY70-F1
#
_entry.id   AF-A0A4P5SY70-F1
#
_cell.length_a   1.000
_cell.length_b   1.000
_cell.length_c   1.000
_cell.angle_alpha   90.00
_cell.angle_beta   90.00
_cell.angle_gamma   90.00
#
_symmetry.space_group_name_H-M   'P 1'
#
loop_
_entity.id
_entity.type
_entity.pdbx_description
1 polymer ?
#
loop_
_entity_poly.entity_id
_entity_poly.type
_entity_poly.pdbx_seq_one_letter_code
_entity_poly.pdbx_strand_id
1 'polypeptide(L)'
;MAVQQEVLEIKTYSHIERRDTSNGRIAYMKSSRLPVWQVVKLAKSYNMDAEKTAAYWGEHCSKEWVESALDYYRDFPEEIDALIQASEQLTFETLQQRLPQLERIALPVEGEAE
;
A
#
# COMPACT_ATOMS: atom_id res chain seq x y z
N MET A 1 28.38 -16.93 -21.13
CA MET A 1 27.30 -17.27 -20.18
C MET A 1 26.28 -16.16 -20.26
N ALA A 2 25.07 -16.49 -20.73
CA ALA A 2 24.01 -15.55 -21.03
C ALA A 2 23.37 -15.04 -19.73
N VAL A 3 23.47 -13.74 -19.46
CA VAL A 3 22.64 -13.10 -18.44
C VAL A 3 21.44 -12.53 -19.19
N GLN A 4 20.28 -13.12 -18.93
CA GLN A 4 19.02 -12.83 -19.59
C GLN A 4 18.71 -11.34 -19.44
N GLN A 5 18.72 -10.61 -20.56
CA GLN A 5 18.02 -9.35 -20.68
C GLN A 5 16.53 -9.68 -20.63
N GLU A 6 16.00 -9.83 -19.42
CA GLU A 6 14.56 -9.86 -19.19
C GLU A 6 14.04 -8.49 -19.62
N VAL A 7 13.50 -8.44 -20.83
CA VAL A 7 12.73 -7.31 -21.32
C VAL A 7 11.50 -7.25 -20.43
N LEU A 8 11.58 -6.51 -19.32
CA LEU A 8 10.41 -6.09 -18.57
C LEU A 8 9.52 -5.39 -19.60
N GLU A 9 8.46 -6.07 -20.05
CA GLU A 9 7.41 -5.43 -20.82
C GLU A 9 7.00 -4.18 -20.03
N ILE A 10 7.22 -3.01 -20.62
CA ILE A 10 6.87 -1.73 -20.02
C ILE A 10 5.34 -1.61 -20.12
N LYS A 11 4.62 -2.46 -19.38
CA LYS A 11 3.21 -2.28 -19.13
C LYS A 11 3.11 -1.00 -18.32
N THR A 12 2.74 0.07 -19.01
CA THR A 12 2.66 1.39 -18.42
C THR A 12 1.27 1.52 -17.82
N TYR A 13 1.16 1.41 -16.50
CA TYR A 13 -0.10 1.72 -15.82
C TYR A 13 -0.25 3.23 -15.77
N SER A 14 -1.42 3.73 -16.20
CA SER A 14 -1.68 5.16 -16.32
C SER A 14 -1.43 5.92 -15.01
N HIS A 15 -1.72 5.30 -13.87
CA HIS A 15 -1.64 5.92 -12.54
C HIS A 15 -0.54 5.36 -11.62
N ILE A 16 0.43 4.60 -12.12
CA ILE A 16 1.49 4.02 -11.26
C ILE A 16 2.89 4.43 -11.73
N GLU A 17 3.74 4.72 -10.76
CA GLU A 17 5.17 4.95 -10.94
C GLU A 17 5.97 4.08 -9.97
N ARG A 18 7.09 3.55 -10.43
CA ARG A 18 8.01 2.80 -9.57
C ARG A 18 9.03 3.76 -8.99
N ARG A 19 9.17 3.76 -7.66
CA ARG A 19 10.15 4.59 -6.96
C ARG A 19 11.20 3.68 -6.33
N ASP A 20 12.47 4.05 -6.48
CA ASP A 20 13.56 3.40 -5.76
C ASP A 20 13.61 3.98 -4.34
N THR A 21 13.45 3.11 -3.35
CA THR A 21 13.52 3.45 -1.91
C THR A 21 14.68 2.71 -1.27
N SER A 22 15.06 3.09 -0.05
CA SER A 22 16.07 2.37 0.72
C SER A 22 15.70 0.89 1.00
N ASN A 23 14.41 0.56 0.91
CA ASN A 23 13.88 -0.79 1.10
C ASN A 23 13.63 -1.52 -0.24
N GLY A 24 14.17 -1.00 -1.34
CA GLY A 24 13.97 -1.55 -2.68
C GLY A 24 13.00 -0.74 -3.53
N ARG A 25 12.72 -1.25 -4.73
CA ARG A 25 11.81 -0.63 -5.69
C ARG A 25 10.37 -0.94 -5.32
N ILE A 26 9.58 0.10 -5.06
CA ILE A 26 8.18 -0.03 -4.64
C ILE A 26 7.30 0.71 -5.67
N ALA A 27 6.15 0.12 -6.00
CA ALA A 27 5.14 0.75 -6.83
C ALA A 27 4.33 1.78 -6.02
N TYR A 28 4.25 3.00 -6.55
CA TYR A 28 3.49 4.12 -5.99
C TYR A 28 2.43 4.59 -6.96
N MET A 29 1.35 5.12 -6.40
CA MET A 29 0.36 5.82 -7.18
C MET A 29 0.90 7.19 -7.60
N LYS A 30 0.80 7.52 -8.89
CA LYS A 30 1.25 8.80 -9.45
C LYS A 30 0.59 9.96 -8.73
N SER A 31 1.36 11.04 -8.59
CA SER A 31 0.94 12.27 -7.89
C SER A 31 0.47 12.04 -6.43
N SER A 32 0.81 10.89 -5.84
CA SER A 32 0.48 10.53 -4.47
C SER A 32 1.69 9.98 -3.72
N ARG A 33 1.60 10.00 -2.39
CA ARG A 33 2.55 9.30 -1.50
C ARG A 33 2.07 7.89 -1.15
N LEU A 34 0.92 7.46 -1.69
CA LEU A 34 0.36 6.15 -1.42
C LEU A 34 1.07 5.08 -2.28
N PRO A 35 1.76 4.10 -1.67
CA PRO A 35 2.20 2.90 -2.36
C PRO A 35 0.99 2.05 -2.77
N VAL A 36 1.12 1.33 -3.88
CA VAL A 36 0.04 0.49 -4.45
C VAL A 36 -0.48 -0.51 -3.42
N TRP A 37 0.41 -1.11 -2.62
CA TRP A 37 0.01 -2.10 -1.61
C TRP A 37 -0.94 -1.54 -0.56
N GLN A 38 -0.87 -0.25 -0.20
CA GLN A 38 -1.81 0.36 0.75
C GLN A 38 -3.20 0.50 0.15
N VAL A 39 -3.27 0.86 -1.14
CA VAL A 39 -4.55 0.94 -1.87
C VAL A 39 -5.18 -0.44 -1.96
N VAL A 40 -4.40 -1.45 -2.30
CA VAL A 40 -4.86 -2.85 -2.37
C VAL A 40 -5.27 -3.37 -1.00
N LYS A 41 -4.54 -3.05 0.06
CA LYS A 41 -4.91 -3.42 1.44
C LYS A 41 -6.27 -2.84 1.82
N LEU A 42 -6.51 -1.56 1.49
CA LEU A 42 -7.82 -0.95 1.71
C LEU A 42 -8.90 -1.62 0.85
N ALA A 43 -8.61 -1.86 -0.43
CA ALA A 43 -9.55 -2.54 -1.32
C ALA A 43 -9.94 -3.93 -0.83
N LYS A 44 -9.00 -4.71 -0.26
CA LYS A 44 -9.28 -6.00 0.38
C LYS A 44 -10.34 -5.87 1.48
N SER A 45 -10.30 -4.81 2.29
CA SER A 45 -11.31 -4.55 3.34
C SER A 45 -12.70 -4.24 2.77
N TYR A 46 -12.78 -3.80 1.51
CA TYR A 46 -14.01 -3.57 0.77
C TYR A 46 -14.31 -4.69 -0.25
N ASN A 47 -13.79 -5.92 -0.07
CA ASN A 47 -13.97 -7.03 -1.01
C ASN A 47 -13.57 -6.70 -2.47
N MET A 48 -12.50 -5.93 -2.63
CA MET A 48 -11.98 -5.43 -3.92
C MET A 48 -12.95 -4.51 -4.69
N ASP A 49 -13.90 -3.89 -4.00
CA ASP A 49 -14.82 -2.91 -4.58
C ASP A 49 -14.11 -1.58 -4.82
N ALA A 50 -13.79 -1.28 -6.09
CA ALA A 50 -13.06 -0.08 -6.48
C ALA A 50 -13.82 1.21 -6.16
N GLU A 51 -15.15 1.19 -6.23
CA GLU A 51 -15.99 2.38 -6.00
C GLU A 51 -16.03 2.72 -4.52
N LYS A 52 -16.25 1.73 -3.64
CA LYS A 52 -16.16 1.92 -2.19
C LYS A 52 -14.76 2.32 -1.73
N THR A 53 -13.74 1.74 -2.37
CA THR A 53 -12.35 2.07 -2.07
C THR A 53 -12.02 3.51 -2.44
N ALA A 54 -12.47 3.99 -3.61
CA ALA A 54 -12.29 5.39 -4.00
C ALA A 54 -13.05 6.34 -3.06
N ALA A 55 -14.29 5.97 -2.70
CA ALA A 55 -15.14 6.75 -1.81
C ALA A 55 -14.52 6.99 -0.41
N TYR A 56 -13.64 6.09 0.06
CA TYR A 56 -12.91 6.29 1.31
C TYR A 56 -12.08 7.59 1.33
N TRP A 57 -11.50 7.97 0.19
CA TRP A 57 -10.72 9.21 0.04
C TRP A 57 -11.54 10.39 -0.49
N GLY A 58 -12.86 10.20 -0.68
CA GLY A 58 -13.78 11.22 -1.17
C GLY A 58 -13.47 11.70 -2.59
N GLU A 59 -13.77 12.95 -2.88
CA GLU A 59 -13.68 13.56 -4.22
C GLU A 59 -12.24 13.64 -4.77
N HIS A 60 -11.23 13.41 -3.92
CA HIS A 60 -9.82 13.46 -4.31
C HIS A 60 -9.30 12.18 -4.97
N CYS A 61 -10.11 11.12 -4.99
CA CYS A 61 -9.73 9.83 -5.57
C CYS A 61 -10.78 9.38 -6.58
N SER A 62 -10.36 9.12 -7.83
CA SER A 62 -11.23 8.58 -8.85
C SER A 62 -11.22 7.05 -8.83
N LYS A 63 -12.30 6.44 -9.34
CA LYS A 63 -12.40 4.98 -9.45
C LYS A 63 -11.29 4.40 -10.33
N GLU A 64 -10.97 5.04 -11.44
CA GLU A 64 -9.95 4.59 -12.41
C GLU A 64 -8.54 4.58 -11.79
N TRP A 65 -8.30 5.49 -10.85
CA TRP A 65 -7.06 5.51 -10.07
C TRP A 65 -6.95 4.27 -9.19
N VAL A 66 -8.05 3.87 -8.53
CA VAL A 66 -8.09 2.61 -7.75
C VAL A 66 -7.98 1.40 -8.67
N GLU A 67 -8.70 1.38 -9.79
CA GLU A 67 -8.65 0.28 -10.76
C GLU A 67 -7.23 0.03 -11.27
N SER A 68 -6.44 1.09 -11.49
CA SER A 68 -5.03 0.94 -11.86
C SER A 68 -4.22 0.20 -10.79
N ALA A 69 -4.48 0.47 -9.50
CA ALA A 69 -3.83 -0.25 -8.41
C ALA A 69 -4.25 -1.73 -8.38
N LEU A 70 -5.53 -2.02 -8.64
CA LEU A 70 -6.05 -3.39 -8.68
C LEU A 70 -5.55 -4.16 -9.90
N ASP A 71 -5.39 -3.50 -11.04
CA ASP A 71 -4.78 -4.08 -12.23
C ASP A 71 -3.31 -4.42 -11.99
N TYR A 72 -2.55 -3.54 -11.34
CA TYR A 72 -1.18 -3.85 -10.93
C TYR A 72 -1.13 -5.04 -9.97
N TYR A 73 -2.03 -5.09 -9.00
CA TYR A 73 -2.13 -6.22 -8.08
C TYR A 73 -2.44 -7.54 -8.80
N ARG A 74 -3.27 -7.51 -9.84
CA ARG A 74 -3.59 -8.71 -10.63
C ARG A 74 -2.35 -9.27 -11.34
N ASP A 75 -1.47 -8.39 -11.81
CA ASP A 75 -0.25 -8.78 -12.51
C ASP A 75 0.90 -9.14 -11.55
N PHE A 76 0.95 -8.52 -10.36
CA PHE A 76 2.01 -8.72 -9.36
C PHE A 76 1.45 -9.00 -7.94
N PRO A 77 0.62 -10.05 -7.75
CA PRO A 77 -0.03 -10.29 -6.47
C PRO A 77 0.96 -10.65 -5.37
N GLU A 78 1.99 -11.45 -5.67
CA GLU A 78 3.00 -11.90 -4.69
C GLU A 78 3.80 -10.73 -4.12
N GLU A 79 4.20 -9.77 -4.96
CA GLU A 79 4.93 -8.56 -4.56
C GLU A 79 4.10 -7.75 -3.56
N ILE A 80 2.84 -7.51 -3.89
CA ILE A 80 1.94 -6.69 -3.08
C ILE A 80 1.56 -7.40 -1.78
N ASP A 81 1.27 -8.70 -1.83
CA ASP A 81 0.90 -9.49 -0.66
C ASP A 81 2.06 -9.59 0.34
N ALA A 82 3.30 -9.75 -0.13
CA ALA A 82 4.48 -9.72 0.72
C ALA A 82 4.63 -8.38 1.44
N LEU A 83 4.37 -7.25 0.76
CA LEU A 83 4.41 -5.91 1.36
C LEU A 83 3.29 -5.70 2.38
N ILE A 84 2.08 -6.18 2.10
CA ILE A 84 0.94 -6.14 3.04
C ILE A 84 1.27 -6.96 4.28
N GLN A 85 1.74 -8.20 4.11
CA GLN A 85 2.09 -9.09 5.22
C GLN A 85 3.22 -8.50 6.07
N ALA A 86 4.28 -7.97 5.43
CA ALA A 86 5.36 -7.30 6.14
C ALA A 86 4.84 -6.10 6.95
N SER A 87 3.87 -5.35 6.43
CA SER A 87 3.24 -4.24 7.16
C SER A 87 2.47 -4.70 8.41
N GLU A 88 1.85 -5.88 8.36
CA GLU A 88 1.00 -6.41 9.45
C GLU A 88 1.82 -7.07 10.57
N GLN A 89 3.03 -7.52 10.26
CA GLN A 89 3.98 -8.07 11.24
C GLN A 89 4.70 -6.98 12.05
N LEU A 90 4.54 -5.70 11.70
CA LEU A 90 5.11 -4.58 12.46
C LEU A 90 4.28 -4.34 13.73
N THR A 91 4.68 -4.99 14.81
CA THR A 91 4.13 -4.74 16.16
C THR A 91 4.86 -3.58 16.84
N PHE A 92 4.27 -3.03 17.91
CA PHE A 92 4.94 -2.03 18.74
C PHE A 92 6.28 -2.54 19.28
N GLU A 93 6.36 -3.81 19.69
CA GLU A 93 7.58 -4.43 20.20
C GLU A 93 8.66 -4.50 19.12
N THR A 94 8.28 -4.92 17.91
CA THR A 94 9.17 -4.92 16.74
C THR A 94 9.68 -3.51 16.41
N LEU A 95 8.82 -2.49 16.57
CA LEU A 95 9.19 -1.10 16.36
C LEU A 95 10.11 -0.57 17.47
N GLN A 96 9.86 -0.91 18.73
CA GLN A 96 10.65 -0.47 19.88
C GLN A 96 12.09 -1.00 19.83
N GLN A 97 12.32 -2.19 19.27
CA GLN A 97 13.68 -2.71 19.01
C GLN A 97 14.48 -1.84 18.02
N ARG A 98 13.79 -1.21 17.06
CA ARG A 98 14.41 -0.36 16.03
C ARG A 98 14.45 1.12 16.44
N LEU A 99 13.49 1.53 17.26
CA LEU A 99 13.28 2.88 17.76
C LEU A 99 13.16 2.81 19.29
N PRO A 100 14.29 2.73 20.03
CA PRO A 100 14.27 2.53 21.48
C PRO A 100 13.55 3.65 22.25
N GLN A 101 13.45 4.84 21.67
CA GLN A 101 12.71 5.99 22.21
C GLN A 101 11.19 5.96 21.94
N LEU A 102 10.65 4.89 21.37
CA LEU A 102 9.22 4.77 21.08
C LEU A 102 8.44 4.54 22.39
N GLU A 103 7.53 5.46 22.71
CA GLU A 103 6.68 5.39 23.90
C GLU A 103 5.19 5.21 23.51
N ARG A 104 4.44 4.45 24.33
CA ARG A 104 3.00 4.26 24.16
C ARG A 104 2.25 5.18 25.10
N ILE A 105 1.41 6.04 24.55
CA ILE A 105 0.53 6.93 25.32
C ILE A 105 -0.87 6.34 25.28
N ALA A 106 -1.47 6.08 26.44
CA ALA A 106 -2.88 5.71 26.55
C ALA A 106 -3.71 7.01 26.66
N LEU A 107 -4.62 7.23 25.70
CA LEU A 107 -5.56 8.33 25.77
C LEU A 107 -6.79 7.87 26.58
N PRO A 108 -7.24 8.64 27.59
CA PRO A 108 -8.52 8.39 28.22
C PRO A 108 -9.64 8.56 27.17
N VAL A 109 -10.50 7.56 27.04
CA VAL A 109 -11.70 7.66 26.18
C VAL A 109 -12.72 8.48 26.97
N GLU A 110 -12.85 9.77 26.67
CA GLU A 110 -13.91 10.59 27.26
C GLU A 110 -15.26 10.18 26.64
N GLY A 111 -16.15 9.58 27.44
CA GLY A 111 -17.59 9.51 27.11
C GLY A 111 -18.26 8.13 27.15
N GLU A 112 -18.21 7.41 28.28
CA GLU A 112 -19.41 6.73 28.76
C GLU A 112 -20.10 7.69 29.73
N ALA A 113 -20.89 8.61 29.18
CA ALA A 113 -21.87 9.36 29.96
C ALA A 113 -23.13 8.51 30.03
N GLU A 114 -23.47 8.19 31.28
CA GLU A 114 -24.68 7.56 31.85
C GLU A 114 -26.00 7.77 31.08
#